data_AF-A0A9D6DSM6-F1
#
_entry.id   AF-A0A9D6DSM6-F1
#
_cell.length_a   1.000
_cell.length_b   1.000
_cell.length_c   1.000
_cell.angle_alpha   90.00
_cell.angle_beta   90.00
_cell.angle_gamma   90.00
#
_symmetry.space_group_name_H-M   'P 1'
#
loop_
_entity.id
_entity.type
_entity.pdbx_description
1 polymer ?
#
loop_
_entity_poly.entity_id
_entity_poly.type
_entity_poly.pdbx_seq_one_letter_code
_entity_poly.pdbx_strand_id
1 'polypeptide(L)'
;LMTAVVRREVFDRVGLFGRTYRVAGDYDFWMRVSSRYPIGYLDEVLCRVRRHGDSLTFKSLPQARAQARIIRNALRANPGLRRTVGDSRIREKTARVYDDLGREWILSGRGRRGRACLKKAWRIRPHPFGTNIVPYYLLSYFPFPRAAEALRRLWHRLRRLWRGTPCL
;
A
#
# COMPACT_ATOMS: atom_id res chain seq x y z
N LEU A 1 2.59 -2.96 10.60
CA LEU A 1 3.59 -3.32 11.64
C LEU A 1 2.81 -3.99 12.75
N MET A 2 3.12 -5.23 13.12
CA MET A 2 2.34 -5.95 14.14
C MET A 2 2.90 -5.78 15.56
N THR A 3 4.15 -5.33 15.69
CA THR A 3 4.78 -5.11 17.00
C THR A 3 5.36 -3.72 17.04
N ALA A 4 4.90 -2.92 18.00
CA ALA A 4 5.46 -1.63 18.36
C ALA A 4 5.14 -1.35 19.82
N VAL A 5 6.09 -0.79 20.54
CA VAL A 5 5.88 -0.26 21.89
C VAL A 5 5.91 1.26 21.78
N VAL A 6 4.91 1.91 22.37
CA VAL A 6 4.72 3.36 22.25
C VAL A 6 4.51 3.93 23.66
N ARG A 7 5.25 4.98 24.01
CA ARG A 7 5.06 5.70 25.28
C ARG A 7 3.65 6.31 25.31
N ARG A 8 3.00 6.28 26.47
CA ARG A 8 1.64 6.83 26.64
C ARG A 8 1.51 8.28 26.14
N GLU A 9 2.49 9.11 26.46
CA GLU A 9 2.55 10.52 26.06
C GLU A 9 2.43 10.76 24.55
N VAL A 10 2.84 9.78 23.72
CA VAL A 10 2.72 9.89 22.26
C VAL A 10 1.25 9.92 21.86
N PHE A 11 0.39 9.14 22.52
CA PHE A 11 -1.05 9.17 22.24
C PHE A 11 -1.67 10.50 22.69
N ASP A 12 -1.24 11.04 23.83
CA ASP A 12 -1.73 12.33 24.35
C ASP A 12 -1.36 13.48 23.41
N ARG A 13 -0.16 13.43 22.80
CA ARG A 13 0.34 14.46 21.89
C ARG A 13 -0.12 14.31 20.45
N VAL A 14 -0.13 13.08 19.93
CA VAL A 14 -0.41 12.78 18.51
C VAL A 14 -1.89 12.53 18.27
N GLY A 15 -2.63 12.15 19.33
CA GLY A 15 -4.02 11.72 19.26
C GLY A 15 -4.17 10.26 18.87
N LEU A 16 -5.31 9.68 19.25
CA LEU A 16 -5.65 8.28 19.01
C LEU A 16 -5.92 7.97 17.52
N PHE A 17 -6.31 6.74 17.23
CA PHE A 17 -6.76 6.32 15.92
C PHE A 17 -8.09 7.00 15.57
N GLY A 18 -8.11 7.78 14.50
CA GLY A 18 -9.33 8.41 14.00
C GLY A 18 -10.19 7.44 13.19
N ARG A 19 -11.51 7.68 13.13
CA ARG A 19 -12.46 6.91 12.30
C ARG A 19 -12.41 7.28 10.80
N THR A 20 -11.55 8.23 10.44
CA THR A 20 -11.39 8.77 9.09
C THR A 20 -11.04 7.69 8.06
N TYR A 21 -10.31 6.66 8.46
CA TYR A 21 -9.91 5.55 7.60
C TYR A 21 -10.39 4.22 8.17
N ARG A 22 -11.35 3.58 7.49
CA ARG A 22 -11.86 2.25 7.86
C ARG A 22 -10.79 1.15 7.78
N VAL A 23 -9.75 1.38 6.97
CA VAL A 23 -8.58 0.50 6.79
C VAL A 23 -7.33 1.38 6.72
N ALA A 24 -6.15 0.83 7.02
CA ALA A 24 -4.89 1.57 7.10
C ALA A 24 -4.85 2.66 8.19
N GLY A 25 -5.64 2.53 9.26
CA GLY A 25 -5.60 3.46 10.40
C GLY A 25 -4.25 3.46 11.13
N ASP A 26 -3.58 2.30 11.15
CA ASP A 26 -2.19 2.16 11.59
C ASP A 26 -1.24 3.03 10.75
N TYR A 27 -1.42 3.03 9.44
CA TYR A 27 -0.58 3.79 8.53
C TYR A 27 -0.73 5.31 8.72
N ASP A 28 -1.95 5.79 8.96
CA ASP A 28 -2.21 7.20 9.29
C ASP A 28 -1.56 7.58 10.62
N PHE A 29 -1.76 6.75 11.65
CA PHE A 29 -1.18 6.98 12.98
C PHE A 29 0.34 7.08 12.91
N TRP A 30 1.02 6.13 12.26
CA TRP A 30 2.47 6.14 12.16
C TRP A 30 3.02 7.31 11.35
N MET A 31 2.29 7.80 10.33
CA MET A 31 2.68 9.03 9.62
C MET A 31 2.65 10.26 10.54
N ARG A 32 1.67 10.35 11.43
CA ARG A 32 1.60 11.43 12.42
C ARG A 32 2.70 11.27 13.47
N VAL A 33 2.94 10.07 13.99
CA VAL A 33 4.00 9.81 14.97
C VAL A 33 5.37 10.13 14.38
N SER A 34 5.71 9.63 13.19
CA SER A 34 7.01 9.84 12.55
C SER A 34 7.30 11.30 12.21
N SER A 35 6.28 12.16 12.15
CA SER A 35 6.45 13.59 11.92
C SER A 35 6.88 14.37 13.17
N ARG A 36 6.77 13.76 14.35
CA ARG A 36 7.01 14.41 15.65
C ARG A 36 8.02 13.69 16.53
N TYR A 37 8.19 12.39 16.34
CA TYR A 37 9.05 11.56 17.17
C TYR A 37 10.00 10.73 16.29
N PRO A 38 11.26 10.55 16.73
CA PRO A 38 12.12 9.54 16.14
C PRO A 38 11.53 8.15 16.38
N ILE A 39 11.72 7.25 15.42
CA ILE A 39 11.30 5.85 15.52
C ILE A 39 12.55 4.99 15.60
N GLY A 40 12.69 4.28 16.73
CA GLY A 40 13.68 3.21 16.86
C GLY A 40 13.22 1.94 16.14
N TYR A 41 14.17 1.22 15.55
CA TYR A 41 13.95 -0.08 14.92
C TYR A 41 14.83 -1.11 15.63
N LEU A 42 14.22 -2.21 16.09
CA LEU A 42 14.93 -3.35 16.65
C LEU A 42 14.92 -4.46 15.61
N ASP A 43 16.11 -4.86 15.15
CA ASP A 43 16.28 -5.86 14.11
C ASP A 43 16.24 -7.29 14.66
N GLU A 44 15.19 -7.59 15.41
CA GLU A 44 14.97 -8.88 16.06
C GLU A 44 13.56 -9.42 15.77
N VAL A 45 13.45 -10.74 15.68
CA VAL A 45 12.16 -11.41 15.45
C VAL A 45 11.38 -11.52 16.77
N LEU A 46 10.59 -10.50 17.07
CA LEU A 46 9.84 -10.41 18.33
C LEU A 46 8.39 -10.92 18.25
N CYS A 47 7.89 -11.25 17.05
CA CYS A 47 6.49 -11.68 16.88
C CYS A 47 6.33 -12.61 15.68
N ARG A 48 5.48 -13.63 15.86
CA ARG A 48 4.99 -14.49 14.78
C ARG A 48 3.55 -14.13 14.47
N VAL A 49 3.28 -13.85 13.20
CA VAL A 49 1.94 -13.49 12.72
C VAL A 49 1.34 -14.67 11.94
N ARG A 50 0.16 -15.11 12.34
CA ARG A 50 -0.62 -16.09 11.57
C ARG A 50 -1.26 -15.39 10.37
N ARG A 51 -1.00 -15.88 9.16
CA ARG A 51 -1.64 -15.43 7.93
C ARG A 51 -2.62 -16.50 7.46
N HIS A 52 -3.87 -16.10 7.21
CA HIS A 52 -4.91 -16.95 6.61
C HIS A 52 -5.56 -16.22 5.43
N GLY A 53 -6.39 -16.92 4.65
CA GLY A 53 -6.98 -16.39 3.40
C GLY A 53 -7.72 -15.06 3.56
N ASP A 54 -8.32 -14.83 4.73
CA ASP A 54 -9.12 -13.64 5.04
C ASP A 54 -8.32 -12.55 5.77
N SER A 55 -7.01 -12.71 5.92
CA SER A 55 -6.18 -11.68 6.50
C SER A 55 -6.30 -10.38 5.69
N LEU A 56 -6.67 -9.29 6.36
CA LEU A 56 -6.82 -7.93 5.78
C LEU A 56 -5.55 -7.42 5.07
N THR A 57 -4.42 -8.11 5.24
CA THR A 57 -3.14 -7.81 4.59
C THR A 57 -3.12 -8.12 3.09
N PHE A 58 -4.11 -8.81 2.54
CA PHE A 58 -4.22 -8.95 1.09
C PHE A 58 -4.59 -7.61 0.47
N LYS A 59 -3.72 -7.10 -0.41
CA LYS A 59 -3.85 -5.84 -1.14
C LYS A 59 -5.27 -5.73 -1.69
N SER A 60 -6.07 -4.93 -1.00
CA SER A 60 -7.45 -4.68 -1.34
C SER A 60 -7.54 -3.26 -1.86
N LEU A 61 -8.43 -3.04 -2.82
CA LEU A 61 -8.72 -1.71 -3.34
C LEU A 61 -8.99 -0.67 -2.22
N PRO A 62 -9.74 -1.00 -1.14
CA PRO A 62 -9.87 -0.11 0.01
C PRO A 62 -8.53 0.27 0.66
N GLN A 63 -7.64 -0.69 0.89
CA GLN A 63 -6.33 -0.47 1.51
C GLN A 63 -5.45 0.43 0.65
N ALA A 64 -5.33 0.12 -0.65
CA ALA A 64 -4.53 0.92 -1.58
C ALA A 64 -5.08 2.36 -1.71
N ARG A 65 -6.40 2.51 -1.73
CA ARG A 65 -7.06 3.82 -1.79
C ARG A 65 -6.85 4.63 -0.51
N ALA A 66 -6.92 3.98 0.65
CA ALA A 66 -6.64 4.63 1.94
C ALA A 66 -5.19 5.13 2.00
N GLN A 67 -4.21 4.29 1.66
CA GLN A 67 -2.79 4.70 1.64
C GLN A 67 -2.52 5.85 0.68
N ALA A 68 -3.11 5.84 -0.53
CA ALA A 68 -2.98 6.93 -1.48
C ALA A 68 -3.53 8.26 -0.92
N ARG A 69 -4.64 8.20 -0.17
CA ARG A 69 -5.22 9.36 0.50
C ARG A 69 -4.36 9.84 1.66
N ILE A 70 -3.85 8.92 2.49
CA ILE A 70 -2.98 9.23 3.64
C ILE A 70 -1.72 9.95 3.16
N ILE A 71 -1.00 9.40 2.18
CA ILE A 71 0.23 10.03 1.65
C ILE A 71 -0.06 11.41 1.07
N ARG A 72 -1.13 11.53 0.29
CA ARG A 72 -1.51 12.83 -0.29
C ARG A 72 -1.81 13.87 0.80
N ASN A 73 -2.51 13.47 1.85
CA ASN A 73 -2.86 14.35 2.95
C ASN A 73 -1.63 14.71 3.79
N ALA A 74 -0.75 13.74 4.07
CA ALA A 74 0.50 13.97 4.79
C ALA A 74 1.42 14.96 4.05
N LEU A 75 1.54 14.85 2.73
CA LEU A 75 2.32 15.77 1.90
C LEU A 75 1.72 17.17 1.81
N ARG A 76 0.39 17.30 1.90
CA ARG A 76 -0.30 18.60 1.94
C ARG A 76 -0.15 19.28 3.29
N ALA A 77 -0.31 18.51 4.37
CA ALA A 77 -0.22 19.01 5.74
C ALA A 77 1.21 19.37 6.14
N ASN A 78 2.22 18.77 5.52
CA ASN A 78 3.62 18.99 5.83
C ASN A 78 4.44 19.35 4.58
N PRO A 79 4.40 20.61 4.10
CA PRO A 79 5.15 21.04 2.92
C PRO A 79 6.67 20.83 3.05
N GLY A 80 7.21 20.93 4.28
CA GLY A 80 8.62 20.71 4.58
C GLY A 80 9.08 19.24 4.49
N LEU A 81 8.15 18.27 4.43
CA LEU A 81 8.46 16.84 4.48
C LEU A 81 9.41 16.40 3.35
N ARG A 82 9.33 17.04 2.17
CA ARG A 82 10.24 16.77 1.05
C ARG A 82 11.68 17.13 1.36
N ARG A 83 11.92 18.18 2.16
CA ARG A 83 13.27 18.59 2.58
C ARG A 83 13.81 17.63 3.63
N THR A 84 13.00 17.25 4.62
CA THR A 84 13.41 16.36 5.72
C THR A 84 13.63 14.91 5.28
N VAL A 85 12.71 14.34 4.49
CA VAL A 85 12.75 12.92 4.09
C VAL A 85 13.53 12.72 2.78
N GLY A 86 13.67 13.78 1.99
CA GLY A 86 14.29 13.74 0.66
C GLY A 86 13.26 13.48 -0.45
N ASP A 87 13.34 14.28 -1.51
CA ASP A 87 12.38 14.28 -2.62
C ASP A 87 12.31 12.91 -3.32
N SER A 88 13.46 12.24 -3.49
CA SER A 88 13.56 10.93 -4.13
C SER A 88 12.73 9.86 -3.40
N ARG A 89 12.86 9.78 -2.06
CA ARG A 89 12.11 8.82 -1.23
C ARG A 89 10.60 9.08 -1.28
N ILE A 90 10.21 10.36 -1.24
CA ILE A 90 8.82 10.77 -1.39
C ILE A 90 8.27 10.39 -2.75
N ARG A 91 9.00 10.65 -3.84
CA ARG A 91 8.61 10.25 -5.20
C ARG A 91 8.48 8.74 -5.32
N GLU A 92 9.45 7.98 -4.85
CA GLU A 92 9.41 6.52 -4.86
C GLU A 92 8.17 5.98 -4.15
N LYS A 93 7.95 6.42 -2.91
CA LYS A 93 6.81 5.95 -2.12
C LYS A 93 5.48 6.34 -2.77
N THR A 94 5.39 7.58 -3.28
CA THR A 94 4.19 8.07 -3.97
C THR A 94 3.92 7.27 -5.25
N ALA A 95 4.94 7.02 -6.08
CA ALA A 95 4.83 6.22 -7.29
C ALA A 95 4.35 4.80 -6.97
N ARG A 96 4.96 4.13 -5.98
CA ARG A 96 4.59 2.77 -5.56
C ARG A 96 3.12 2.68 -5.12
N VAL A 97 2.63 3.68 -4.37
CA VAL A 97 1.22 3.67 -3.92
C VAL A 97 0.23 3.91 -5.05
N TYR A 98 0.55 4.78 -6.03
CA TYR A 98 -0.31 4.93 -7.21
C TYR A 98 -0.25 3.71 -8.14
N ASP A 99 0.89 3.06 -8.23
CA ASP A 99 1.06 1.80 -8.97
C ASP A 99 0.22 0.67 -8.34
N ASP A 100 0.31 0.45 -7.03
CA ASP A 100 -0.54 -0.50 -6.30
C ASP A 100 -2.03 -0.17 -6.47
N LEU A 101 -2.43 1.09 -6.30
CA LEU A 101 -3.82 1.51 -6.50
C LEU A 101 -4.29 1.29 -7.95
N GLY A 102 -3.43 1.55 -8.92
CA GLY A 102 -3.72 1.35 -10.33
C GLY A 102 -4.02 -0.11 -10.66
N ARG A 103 -3.16 -1.01 -10.17
CA ARG A 103 -3.38 -2.46 -10.31
C ARG A 103 -4.67 -2.92 -9.65
N GLU A 104 -4.95 -2.48 -8.42
CA GLU A 104 -6.17 -2.87 -7.72
C GLU A 104 -7.44 -2.40 -8.44
N TRP A 105 -7.43 -1.21 -9.04
CA TRP A 105 -8.54 -0.77 -9.88
C TRP A 105 -8.72 -1.64 -11.13
N ILE A 106 -7.64 -2.03 -11.81
CA ILE A 106 -7.69 -2.90 -13.00
C ILE A 106 -8.21 -4.29 -12.63
N LEU A 107 -7.65 -4.90 -11.59
CA LEU A 107 -8.06 -6.22 -11.09
C LEU A 107 -9.50 -6.24 -10.55
N SER A 108 -10.05 -5.06 -10.22
CA SER A 108 -11.45 -4.89 -9.81
C SER A 108 -12.36 -4.46 -10.98
N GLY A 109 -11.89 -4.60 -12.23
CA GLY A 109 -12.67 -4.32 -13.45
C GLY A 109 -12.76 -2.85 -13.85
N ARG A 110 -12.08 -1.93 -13.15
CA ARG A 110 -12.15 -0.47 -13.40
C ARG A 110 -10.93 0.04 -14.16
N GLY A 111 -10.74 -0.44 -15.38
CA GLY A 111 -9.57 -0.15 -16.21
C GLY A 111 -9.23 1.34 -16.36
N ARG A 112 -10.21 2.21 -16.65
CA ARG A 112 -9.98 3.67 -16.80
C ARG A 112 -9.34 4.31 -15.56
N ARG A 113 -9.86 4.00 -14.36
CA ARG A 113 -9.33 4.53 -13.09
C ARG A 113 -7.94 3.97 -12.79
N GLY A 114 -7.72 2.71 -13.12
CA GLY A 114 -6.42 2.08 -12.96
C GLY A 114 -5.36 2.71 -13.85
N ARG A 115 -5.65 2.93 -15.14
CA ARG A 115 -4.75 3.64 -16.07
C ARG A 115 -4.36 5.02 -15.57
N ALA A 116 -5.32 5.80 -15.07
CA ALA A 116 -5.03 7.13 -14.54
C ALA A 116 -4.00 7.09 -13.39
N CYS A 117 -4.12 6.09 -12.50
CA CYS A 117 -3.18 5.90 -11.40
C CYS A 117 -1.81 5.41 -11.91
N LEU A 118 -1.78 4.45 -12.85
CA LEU A 118 -0.55 3.95 -13.45
C LEU A 118 0.20 5.05 -14.21
N LYS A 119 -0.51 5.86 -15.02
CA LYS A 119 0.07 7.02 -15.72
C LYS A 119 0.64 8.04 -14.72
N LYS A 120 -0.04 8.26 -13.59
CA LYS A 120 0.47 9.12 -12.53
C LYS A 120 1.73 8.56 -11.86
N ALA A 121 1.77 7.26 -11.58
CA ALA A 121 2.96 6.60 -11.04
C ALA A 121 4.15 6.74 -11.99
N TRP A 122 3.94 6.47 -13.29
CA TRP A 122 4.95 6.61 -14.33
C TRP A 122 5.48 8.04 -14.47
N ARG A 123 4.61 9.05 -14.41
CA ARG A 123 5.03 10.47 -14.46
C ARG A 123 5.90 10.86 -13.27
N ILE A 124 5.67 10.28 -12.10
CA ILE A 124 6.48 10.55 -10.90
C ILE A 124 7.85 9.86 -11.00
N ARG A 125 7.88 8.62 -11.50
CA ARG A 125 9.11 7.85 -11.68
C ARG A 125 9.00 6.99 -12.95
N PRO A 126 9.51 7.46 -14.09
CA PRO A 126 9.53 6.67 -15.31
C PRO A 126 10.58 5.58 -15.15
N HIS A 127 10.15 4.33 -14.96
CA HIS A 127 11.06 3.19 -14.90
C HIS A 127 10.41 1.97 -15.57
N PRO A 128 10.61 1.79 -16.89
CA PRO A 128 9.94 0.75 -17.68
C PRO A 128 10.21 -0.67 -17.18
N PHE A 129 11.43 -0.96 -16.71
CA PHE A 129 11.87 -2.32 -16.36
C PHE A 129 11.77 -2.67 -14.88
N GLY A 130 11.33 -1.74 -14.03
CA GLY A 130 11.36 -1.89 -12.57
C GLY A 130 9.97 -2.04 -11.93
N THR A 131 8.91 -2.03 -12.75
CA THR A 131 7.54 -1.99 -12.27
C THR A 131 6.60 -2.77 -13.19
N ASN A 132 5.55 -3.36 -12.62
CA ASN A 132 4.49 -4.03 -13.38
C ASN A 132 3.52 -3.02 -14.04
N ILE A 133 3.97 -1.82 -14.43
CA ILE A 133 3.06 -0.78 -14.96
C ILE A 133 2.60 -1.12 -16.37
N VAL A 134 3.53 -1.43 -17.29
CA VAL A 134 3.23 -1.71 -18.71
C VAL A 134 2.22 -2.87 -18.88
N PRO A 135 2.44 -4.07 -18.29
CA PRO A 135 1.50 -5.19 -18.49
C PRO A 135 0.10 -4.87 -17.95
N TYR A 136 -0.01 -4.19 -16.80
CA TYR A 136 -1.31 -3.82 -16.24
C TYR A 136 -1.97 -2.67 -17.03
N TYR A 137 -1.19 -1.75 -17.59
CA TYR A 137 -1.71 -0.71 -18.47
C TYR A 137 -2.33 -1.31 -19.73
N LEU A 138 -1.68 -2.30 -20.37
CA LEU A 138 -2.24 -3.04 -21.50
C LEU A 138 -3.49 -3.84 -21.09
N LEU A 139 -3.40 -4.59 -19.99
CA LEU A 139 -4.51 -5.39 -19.44
C LEU A 139 -5.77 -4.54 -19.20
N SER A 140 -5.62 -3.27 -18.86
CA SER A 140 -6.74 -2.38 -18.56
C SER A 140 -7.68 -2.09 -19.75
N TYR A 141 -7.26 -2.36 -20.98
CA TYR A 141 -8.08 -2.17 -22.19
C TYR A 141 -8.92 -3.40 -22.52
N PHE A 142 -8.56 -4.56 -21.99
CA PHE A 142 -9.33 -5.78 -22.24
C PHE A 142 -10.53 -5.86 -21.27
N PRO A 143 -11.75 -6.08 -21.78
CA PRO A 143 -12.94 -6.23 -20.95
C PRO A 143 -12.92 -7.61 -20.30
N PHE A 144 -12.24 -7.71 -19.15
CA PHE A 144 -12.05 -8.97 -18.42
C PHE A 144 -13.00 -9.20 -17.23
N PRO A 145 -14.24 -8.66 -17.11
CA PRO A 145 -14.98 -8.76 -15.85
C PRO A 145 -15.24 -10.20 -15.40
N ARG A 146 -15.45 -11.16 -16.33
CA ARG A 146 -15.65 -12.58 -15.99
C ARG A 146 -14.36 -13.40 -15.89
N ALA A 147 -13.42 -13.18 -16.82
CA ALA A 147 -12.17 -13.93 -16.84
C ALA A 147 -11.12 -13.43 -15.83
N ALA A 148 -11.17 -12.16 -15.39
CA ALA A 148 -10.28 -11.66 -14.32
C ALA A 148 -10.75 -12.16 -12.98
N GLU A 149 -12.04 -12.38 -12.79
CA GLU A 149 -12.55 -13.02 -11.58
C GLU A 149 -12.15 -14.50 -11.53
N ALA A 150 -12.22 -15.20 -12.67
CA ALA A 150 -11.69 -16.55 -12.82
C ALA A 150 -10.18 -16.62 -12.62
N LEU A 151 -9.39 -15.73 -13.22
CA LEU A 151 -7.93 -15.64 -13.05
C LEU A 151 -7.52 -15.17 -11.66
N ARG A 152 -8.30 -14.32 -10.99
CA ARG A 152 -8.06 -13.90 -9.60
C ARG A 152 -8.36 -15.06 -8.66
N ARG A 153 -9.46 -15.79 -8.87
CA ARG A 153 -9.75 -17.05 -8.15
C ARG A 153 -8.68 -18.11 -8.40
N LEU A 154 -8.25 -18.27 -9.66
CA LEU A 154 -7.20 -19.21 -10.08
C LEU A 154 -5.84 -18.82 -9.49
N TRP A 155 -5.45 -17.54 -9.55
CA TRP A 155 -4.23 -17.02 -8.91
C TRP A 155 -4.27 -17.19 -7.39
N HIS A 156 -5.39 -16.90 -6.71
CA HIS A 156 -5.55 -17.17 -5.28
C HIS A 156 -5.60 -18.67 -4.94
N ARG A 157 -5.97 -19.56 -5.88
CA ARG A 157 -5.90 -21.03 -5.75
C ARG A 157 -4.48 -21.55 -5.98
N LEU A 158 -3.84 -21.18 -7.08
CA LEU A 158 -2.47 -21.54 -7.45
C LEU A 158 -1.47 -21.04 -6.41
N ARG A 159 -1.66 -19.82 -5.88
CA ARG A 159 -0.83 -19.26 -4.81
C ARG A 159 -1.03 -19.96 -3.45
N ARG A 160 -2.15 -20.66 -3.25
CA ARG A 160 -2.36 -21.55 -2.09
C ARG A 160 -1.65 -22.89 -2.28
N LEU A 161 -1.72 -23.46 -3.49
CA LEU A 161 -1.04 -24.71 -3.85
C LEU A 161 0.49 -24.57 -3.84
N TRP A 162 1.03 -23.42 -4.25
CA TRP A 162 2.46 -23.14 -4.25
C TRP A 162 3.05 -22.84 -2.86
N ARG A 163 2.22 -22.78 -1.82
CA ARG A 163 2.64 -22.69 -0.39
C ARG A 163 2.44 -24.02 0.35
N GLY A 164 2.32 -25.12 -0.40
CA GLY A 164 2.20 -26.48 0.12
C GLY A 164 3.53 -27.24 0.21
N THR A 165 4.69 -26.58 0.09
CA THR A 165 5.95 -27.18 0.52
C THR A 165 6.14 -26.94 2.01
N PRO A 166 6.26 -27.99 2.85
CA PRO A 166 6.53 -27.84 4.26
C PRO A 166 7.95 -27.26 4.41
N CYS A 167 8.07 -26.10 5.04
CA CYS A 167 9.36 -25.66 5.57
C CYS A 167 9.60 -26.46 6.85
N LEU A 168 10.55 -27.41 6.78
CA LEU A 168 11.36 -27.84 7.92
C LEU A 168 12.23 -26.67 8.38
#